data_AF-A0A8H4UWR3-F1
#
_entry.id   AF-A0A8H4UWR3-F1
#
_cell.length_a   1.000
_cell.length_b   1.000
_cell.length_c   1.000
_cell.angle_alpha   90.00
_cell.angle_beta   90.00
_cell.angle_gamma   90.00
#
_symmetry.space_group_name_H-M   'P 1'
#
loop_
_entity.id
_entity.type
_entity.pdbx_description
1 polymer ?
#
loop_
_entity_poly.entity_id
_entity_poly.type
_entity_poly.pdbx_seq_one_letter_code
_entity_poly.pdbx_strand_id
1 'polypeptide(L)'
;MHMRAVSTPYPTKEWLQPKRYKAHVMGTQYVYDFPELFRQAFQNSWTKVLEKVPGLLEKRPPVGECIEYSELVLDDTDNLVEVSREAGTNSHGMVGWIVTAYTPEYPKGRRFIIIANDITYQIGSFGPQEDKFFHKCTELARKLGIPRIYLSANSGARIGMADELIPYLNVAWNDPAKPEAGFKYLYLTPEFKAKLDERKKKEVITELVTEDGEERYKITAVIGAKDGLGVECLRGSGLIAGETSRAYEDIFTITLVTCRSVGIGAYLVRLGQRAIQVEGQPIILTGAPAINKLLGREVYTSNLQLGGTQ
;
A
#
# COMPACT_ATOMS: atom_id res chain seq x y z
N MET A 1 8.84 -29.52 14.98
CA MET A 1 10.07 -29.24 15.76
C MET A 1 10.98 -30.46 15.69
N HIS A 2 11.94 -30.47 14.76
CA HIS A 2 12.88 -31.59 14.65
C HIS A 2 13.88 -31.54 15.82
N MET A 3 14.17 -32.67 16.47
CA MET A 3 15.10 -32.80 17.61
C MET A 3 14.83 -31.89 18.84
N ARG A 4 13.56 -31.56 19.14
CA ARG A 4 13.22 -30.91 20.43
C ARG A 4 12.66 -31.94 21.41
N ALA A 5 12.94 -31.76 22.70
CA ALA A 5 12.42 -32.61 23.77
C ALA A 5 10.89 -32.55 23.83
N VAL A 6 10.23 -33.65 24.19
CA VAL A 6 8.76 -33.72 24.30
C VAL A 6 8.19 -32.73 25.32
N SER A 7 8.99 -32.36 26.32
CA SER A 7 8.66 -31.35 27.34
C SER A 7 8.83 -29.90 26.88
N THR A 8 9.23 -29.66 25.63
CA THR A 8 9.45 -28.29 25.16
C THR A 8 8.12 -27.53 25.16
N PRO A 9 7.97 -26.44 25.93
CA PRO A 9 6.74 -25.66 25.93
C PRO A 9 6.48 -25.08 24.53
N TYR A 10 5.20 -24.90 24.21
CA TYR A 10 4.83 -24.22 22.96
C TYR A 10 5.47 -22.82 22.92
N PRO A 11 6.03 -22.41 21.77
CA PRO A 11 6.59 -21.07 21.64
C PRO A 11 5.48 -20.03 21.84
N THR A 12 5.86 -18.86 22.35
CA THR A 12 4.98 -17.70 22.38
C THR A 12 4.61 -17.27 20.96
N LYS A 13 3.51 -16.53 20.81
CA LYS A 13 3.07 -16.03 19.51
C LYS A 13 4.21 -15.28 18.82
N GLU A 14 4.51 -15.69 17.59
CA GLU A 14 5.45 -14.96 16.72
C GLU A 14 4.99 -13.50 16.56
N TRP A 15 5.94 -12.57 16.48
CA TRP A 15 5.66 -11.15 16.32
C TRP A 15 4.89 -10.81 15.03
N LEU A 16 4.91 -11.71 14.04
CA LEU A 16 4.14 -11.63 12.80
C LEU A 16 2.66 -12.02 12.96
N GLN A 17 2.33 -12.81 13.97
CA GLN A 17 0.98 -13.36 14.13
C GLN A 17 -0.11 -12.28 14.28
N PRO A 18 0.11 -11.14 14.96
CA PRO A 18 -0.84 -10.03 14.97
C PRO A 18 -1.06 -9.42 13.58
N LYS A 19 -0.01 -9.27 12.76
CA LYS A 19 -0.13 -8.78 11.39
C LYS A 19 -0.90 -9.78 10.51
N ARG A 20 -0.58 -11.07 10.61
CA ARG A 20 -1.33 -12.14 9.92
C ARG A 20 -2.80 -12.13 10.29
N TYR A 21 -3.10 -12.07 11.59
CA TYR A 21 -4.48 -11.99 12.08
C TYR A 21 -5.21 -10.76 11.50
N LYS A 22 -4.57 -9.58 11.49
CA LYS A 22 -5.14 -8.37 10.90
C LYS A 22 -5.46 -8.54 9.42
N ALA A 23 -4.56 -9.15 8.63
CA ALA A 23 -4.82 -9.42 7.22
C ALA A 23 -6.01 -10.36 7.03
N HIS A 24 -6.09 -11.44 7.81
CA HIS A 24 -7.21 -12.40 7.75
C HIS A 24 -8.56 -11.78 8.14
N VAL A 25 -8.59 -10.91 9.16
CA VAL A 25 -9.80 -10.15 9.52
C VAL A 25 -10.26 -9.26 8.37
N MET A 26 -9.34 -8.76 7.55
CA MET A 26 -9.64 -7.98 6.34
C MET A 26 -9.97 -8.86 5.12
N GLY A 27 -10.04 -10.19 5.28
CA GLY A 27 -10.40 -11.12 4.22
C GLY A 27 -9.29 -11.36 3.19
N THR A 28 -8.02 -11.17 3.56
CA THR A 28 -6.88 -11.37 2.64
C THR A 28 -5.73 -12.11 3.32
N GLN A 29 -4.74 -12.53 2.53
CA GLN A 29 -3.52 -13.15 3.05
C GLN A 29 -2.53 -12.08 3.49
N TYR A 30 -1.75 -12.36 4.53
CA TYR A 30 -0.63 -11.49 4.89
C TYR A 30 0.42 -11.46 3.81
N VAL A 31 0.98 -10.27 3.56
CA VAL A 31 1.78 -9.98 2.37
C VAL A 31 3.00 -10.90 2.21
N TYR A 32 3.67 -11.26 3.31
CA TYR A 32 4.85 -12.14 3.29
C TYR A 32 4.54 -13.63 3.12
N ASP A 33 3.26 -14.02 3.18
CA ASP A 33 2.87 -15.41 2.92
C ASP A 33 2.58 -15.63 1.42
N PHE A 34 2.50 -14.58 0.58
CA PHE A 34 2.24 -14.73 -0.86
C PHE A 34 3.29 -15.56 -1.61
N PRO A 35 4.61 -15.41 -1.41
CA PRO A 35 5.59 -16.25 -2.07
C PRO A 35 5.33 -17.76 -1.84
N GLU A 36 4.86 -18.14 -0.66
CA GLU A 36 4.47 -19.53 -0.37
C GLU A 36 3.25 -19.97 -1.20
N LEU A 37 2.25 -19.10 -1.41
CA LEU A 37 1.12 -19.41 -2.29
C LEU A 37 1.57 -19.61 -3.75
N PHE A 38 2.53 -18.82 -4.24
CA PHE A 38 3.13 -19.03 -5.56
C PHE A 38 3.87 -20.38 -5.63
N ARG A 39 4.66 -20.72 -4.60
CA ARG A 39 5.36 -22.01 -4.49
C ARG A 39 4.39 -23.18 -4.63
N GLN A 40 3.29 -23.16 -3.89
CA GLN A 40 2.25 -24.20 -3.95
C GLN A 40 1.56 -24.25 -5.31
N ALA A 41 1.26 -23.10 -5.91
CA ALA A 41 0.67 -23.03 -7.25
C ALA A 41 1.58 -23.68 -8.31
N PHE A 42 2.89 -23.43 -8.28
CA PHE A 42 3.83 -24.06 -9.21
C PHE A 42 4.01 -25.56 -8.95
N GLN A 43 4.04 -25.99 -7.69
CA GLN A 43 4.03 -27.43 -7.35
C GLN A 43 2.80 -28.14 -7.91
N ASN A 44 1.63 -27.52 -7.77
CA ASN A 44 0.38 -28.06 -8.31
C ASN A 44 0.38 -28.10 -9.85
N SER A 45 1.00 -27.11 -10.50
CA SER A 45 1.20 -27.11 -11.95
C SER A 45 2.05 -28.30 -12.41
N TRP A 46 3.16 -28.57 -11.71
CA TRP A 46 3.98 -29.77 -11.96
C TRP A 46 3.18 -31.06 -11.81
N THR A 47 2.43 -31.22 -10.71
CA THR A 47 1.61 -32.43 -10.49
C THR A 47 0.64 -32.67 -11.66
N LYS A 48 -0.10 -31.62 -12.08
CA LYS A 48 -1.05 -31.71 -13.20
C LYS A 48 -0.40 -32.06 -14.54
N VAL A 49 0.80 -31.55 -14.80
CA VAL A 49 1.51 -31.83 -16.05
C VAL A 49 2.10 -33.24 -16.04
N LEU A 50 2.63 -33.70 -14.90
CA LEU A 50 3.21 -35.04 -14.78
C LEU A 50 2.18 -36.16 -14.93
N GLU A 51 0.93 -35.92 -14.55
CA GLU A 51 -0.19 -36.84 -14.83
C GLU A 51 -0.39 -37.06 -16.34
N LYS A 52 -0.11 -36.04 -17.17
CA LYS A 52 -0.31 -36.10 -18.63
C LYS A 52 0.97 -36.45 -19.39
N VAL A 53 2.13 -36.04 -18.88
CA VAL A 53 3.44 -36.18 -19.51
C VAL A 53 4.46 -36.68 -18.47
N PRO A 54 4.48 -37.98 -18.16
CA PRO A 54 5.36 -38.54 -17.13
C PRO A 54 6.85 -38.35 -17.40
N GLY A 55 7.26 -38.23 -18.68
CA GLY A 55 8.65 -38.01 -19.09
C GLY A 55 9.26 -36.68 -18.65
N LEU A 56 8.48 -35.76 -18.06
CA LEU A 56 8.99 -34.52 -17.47
C LEU A 56 9.43 -34.68 -16.01
N LEU A 57 9.28 -35.87 -15.41
CA LEU A 57 9.61 -36.10 -14.00
C LEU A 57 11.06 -35.76 -13.65
N GLU A 58 12.01 -36.11 -14.52
CA GLU A 58 13.43 -35.83 -14.33
C GLU A 58 13.76 -34.34 -14.31
N LYS A 59 12.88 -33.51 -14.86
CA LYS A 59 13.04 -32.04 -14.91
C LYS A 59 12.32 -31.33 -13.76
N ARG A 60 11.58 -32.05 -12.93
CA ARG A 60 10.86 -31.47 -11.80
C ARG A 60 11.87 -31.10 -10.70
N PRO A 61 11.87 -29.86 -10.18
CA PRO A 61 12.64 -29.53 -8.99
C PRO A 61 12.14 -30.32 -7.77
N PRO A 62 12.97 -30.47 -6.71
CA PRO A 62 12.53 -31.05 -5.46
C PRO A 62 11.27 -30.38 -4.91
N VAL A 63 10.45 -31.15 -4.19
CA VAL A 63 9.24 -30.61 -3.55
C VAL A 63 9.65 -29.53 -2.55
N GLY A 64 9.05 -28.34 -2.66
CA GLY A 64 9.45 -27.15 -1.87
C GLY A 64 10.34 -26.18 -2.64
N GLU A 65 11.08 -26.64 -3.65
CA GLU A 65 12.11 -25.87 -4.36
C GLU A 65 11.64 -25.36 -5.73
N CYS A 66 10.33 -25.27 -5.94
CA CYS A 66 9.77 -24.77 -7.20
C CYS A 66 9.97 -23.26 -7.42
N ILE A 67 10.37 -22.52 -6.38
CA ILE A 67 10.71 -21.10 -6.48
C ILE A 67 11.90 -20.74 -5.59
N GLU A 68 12.67 -19.78 -6.06
CA GLU A 68 13.62 -18.96 -5.29
C GLU A 68 13.15 -17.51 -5.37
N TYR A 69 13.31 -16.75 -4.29
CA TYR A 69 12.96 -15.34 -4.29
C TYR A 69 13.83 -14.54 -3.33
N SER A 70 14.05 -13.28 -3.68
CA SER A 70 14.69 -12.28 -2.82
C SER A 70 13.78 -11.07 -2.70
N GLU A 71 13.67 -10.53 -1.49
CA GLU A 71 12.90 -9.31 -1.27
C GLU A 71 13.64 -8.12 -1.90
N LEU A 72 12.90 -7.22 -2.52
CA LEU A 72 13.42 -5.98 -3.06
C LEU A 72 13.20 -4.86 -2.04
N VAL A 73 14.24 -4.07 -1.75
CA VAL A 73 14.17 -2.92 -0.84
C VAL A 73 14.88 -1.71 -1.46
N LEU A 74 14.46 -0.51 -1.05
CA LEU A 74 15.19 0.71 -1.39
C LEU A 74 16.36 0.89 -0.43
N ASP A 75 17.55 1.17 -0.97
CA ASP A 75 18.69 1.61 -0.19
C ASP A 75 18.63 3.13 0.12
N ASP A 76 19.62 3.65 0.85
CA ASP A 76 19.71 5.06 1.24
C ASP A 76 19.86 6.03 0.04
N THR A 77 20.15 5.50 -1.15
CA THR A 77 20.26 6.24 -2.41
C THR A 77 19.06 6.01 -3.34
N ASP A 78 18.00 5.39 -2.83
CA ASP A 78 16.78 5.06 -3.55
C ASP A 78 16.95 4.08 -4.73
N ASN A 79 17.98 3.23 -4.66
CA ASN A 79 18.17 2.12 -5.59
C ASN A 79 17.55 0.84 -5.03
N LEU A 80 17.05 -0.02 -5.92
CA LEU A 80 16.54 -1.33 -5.54
C LEU A 80 17.68 -2.32 -5.36
N VAL A 81 17.68 -2.99 -4.21
CA VAL A 81 18.61 -4.07 -3.89
C VAL A 81 17.86 -5.32 -3.45
N GLU A 82 18.41 -6.49 -3.79
CA GLU A 82 17.90 -7.79 -3.38
C GLU A 82 18.44 -8.12 -1.98
N VAL A 83 17.54 -8.43 -1.05
CA VAL A 83 17.89 -8.76 0.34
C VAL A 83 17.19 -10.03 0.82
N SER A 84 17.83 -10.69 1.77
CA SER A 84 17.25 -11.77 2.57
C SER A 84 17.13 -11.28 4.01
N ARG A 85 15.93 -10.86 4.39
CA ARG A 85 15.62 -10.33 5.74
C ARG A 85 14.40 -11.01 6.34
N GLU A 86 14.20 -10.82 7.64
CA GLU A 86 13.00 -11.34 8.30
C GLU A 86 11.73 -10.69 7.74
N ALA A 87 10.71 -11.52 7.49
CA ALA A 87 9.40 -11.06 7.04
C ALA A 87 8.83 -10.00 8.00
N GLY A 88 8.06 -9.05 7.50
CA GLY A 88 7.37 -8.02 8.28
C GLY A 88 8.22 -6.83 8.74
N THR A 89 9.49 -6.75 8.32
CA THR A 89 10.44 -5.67 8.65
C THR A 89 10.39 -4.50 7.64
N ASN A 90 9.37 -4.46 6.78
CA ASN A 90 9.13 -3.34 5.87
C ASN A 90 8.88 -2.02 6.62
N SER A 91 9.55 -0.96 6.15
CA SER A 91 9.42 0.40 6.68
C SER A 91 8.25 1.19 6.08
N HIS A 92 7.71 0.73 4.94
CA HIS A 92 6.58 1.31 4.22
C HIS A 92 5.54 0.24 3.83
N GLY A 93 4.34 0.66 3.40
CA GLY A 93 3.18 -0.19 3.13
C GLY A 93 3.18 -0.93 1.77
N MET A 94 4.36 -1.18 1.20
CA MET A 94 4.52 -1.88 -0.09
C MET A 94 5.70 -2.83 0.01
N VAL A 95 5.56 -4.04 -0.52
CA VAL A 95 6.61 -5.07 -0.51
C VAL A 95 6.77 -5.61 -1.93
N GLY A 96 7.98 -6.02 -2.30
CA GLY A 96 8.23 -6.60 -3.60
C GLY A 96 9.27 -7.70 -3.54
N TRP A 97 9.20 -8.62 -4.49
CA TRP A 97 10.15 -9.72 -4.64
C TRP A 97 10.51 -9.89 -6.10
N ILE A 98 11.77 -10.23 -6.34
CA ILE A 98 12.16 -10.87 -7.59
C ILE A 98 12.13 -12.37 -7.37
N VAL A 99 11.43 -13.08 -8.26
CA VAL A 99 11.18 -14.51 -8.12
C VAL A 99 11.75 -15.23 -9.33
N THR A 100 12.50 -16.30 -9.09
CA THR A 100 12.85 -17.30 -10.09
C THR A 100 11.97 -18.52 -9.85
N ALA A 101 11.06 -18.82 -10.76
CA ALA A 101 10.18 -19.98 -10.67
C ALA A 101 10.57 -21.05 -11.68
N TYR A 102 10.64 -22.30 -11.22
CA TYR A 102 10.90 -23.47 -12.04
C TYR A 102 9.56 -24.09 -12.42
N THR A 103 9.14 -23.89 -13.67
CA THR A 103 7.81 -24.31 -14.16
C THR A 103 7.93 -25.42 -15.20
N PRO A 104 6.86 -26.19 -15.47
CA PRO A 104 6.92 -27.25 -16.48
C PRO A 104 7.37 -26.75 -17.86
N GLU A 105 6.94 -25.54 -18.25
CA GLU A 105 7.32 -24.91 -19.51
C GLU A 105 8.70 -24.24 -19.49
N TYR A 106 9.21 -23.86 -18.31
CA TYR A 106 10.59 -23.38 -18.11
C TYR A 106 11.29 -24.10 -16.94
N PRO A 107 11.70 -25.37 -17.09
CA PRO A 107 12.29 -26.13 -15.98
C PRO A 107 13.63 -25.59 -15.48
N LYS A 108 14.34 -24.80 -16.31
CA LYS A 108 15.58 -24.10 -15.94
C LYS A 108 15.35 -22.79 -15.19
N GLY A 109 14.09 -22.41 -14.98
CA GLY A 109 13.72 -21.19 -14.29
C GLY A 109 13.24 -20.09 -15.24
N ARG A 110 12.24 -19.34 -14.79
CA ARG A 110 11.78 -18.08 -15.38
C ARG A 110 11.65 -17.03 -14.29
N ARG A 111 11.94 -15.77 -14.62
CA ARG A 111 11.92 -14.67 -13.65
C ARG A 111 10.68 -13.80 -13.80
N PHE A 112 10.22 -13.23 -12.68
CA PHE A 112 9.21 -12.18 -12.65
C PHE A 112 9.32 -11.39 -11.34
N ILE A 113 8.69 -10.22 -11.29
CA ILE A 113 8.60 -9.39 -10.08
C ILE A 113 7.18 -9.42 -9.54
N ILE A 114 7.05 -9.65 -8.23
CA ILE A 114 5.81 -9.47 -7.47
C ILE A 114 5.92 -8.13 -6.74
N ILE A 115 4.85 -7.34 -6.78
CA ILE A 115 4.67 -6.12 -5.97
C ILE A 115 3.36 -6.28 -5.22
N ALA A 116 3.30 -5.96 -3.94
CA ALA A 116 2.11 -6.17 -3.12
C ALA A 116 1.96 -5.09 -2.05
N ASN A 117 0.74 -4.58 -1.87
CA ASN A 117 0.44 -3.72 -0.73
C ASN A 117 0.48 -4.51 0.58
N ASP A 118 1.03 -3.92 1.63
CA ASP A 118 0.85 -4.40 2.99
C ASP A 118 -0.38 -3.74 3.61
N ILE A 119 -1.54 -4.41 3.54
CA ILE A 119 -2.79 -3.91 4.14
C ILE A 119 -2.68 -3.68 5.66
N THR A 120 -1.72 -4.34 6.32
CA THR A 120 -1.52 -4.23 7.77
C THR A 120 -0.82 -2.92 8.14
N TYR A 121 -0.10 -2.32 7.19
CA TYR A 121 0.59 -1.03 7.32
C TYR A 121 -0.31 0.09 6.79
N GLN A 122 -0.78 0.98 7.69
CA GLN A 122 -1.62 2.14 7.33
C GLN A 122 -2.70 1.81 6.28
N ILE A 123 -3.44 0.71 6.52
CA ILE A 123 -4.54 0.20 5.67
C ILE A 123 -4.15 0.03 4.18
N GLY A 124 -2.88 -0.25 3.90
CA GLY A 124 -2.34 -0.40 2.55
C GLY A 124 -2.46 0.88 1.71
N SER A 125 -2.42 2.05 2.35
CA SER A 125 -2.48 3.34 1.64
C SER A 125 -1.21 3.61 0.85
N PHE A 126 -1.35 4.29 -0.29
CA PHE A 126 -0.26 4.74 -1.14
C PHE A 126 0.24 6.11 -0.68
N GLY A 127 1.38 6.13 0.01
CA GLY A 127 2.13 7.35 0.26
C GLY A 127 3.32 7.50 -0.71
N PRO A 128 4.06 8.61 -0.61
CA PRO A 128 5.16 8.90 -1.55
C PRO A 128 6.24 7.81 -1.60
N GLN A 129 6.54 7.16 -0.46
CA GLN A 129 7.52 6.07 -0.40
C GLN A 129 6.99 4.80 -1.09
N GLU A 130 5.74 4.43 -0.85
CA GLU A 130 5.10 3.28 -1.50
C GLU A 130 5.00 3.47 -3.02
N ASP A 131 4.62 4.67 -3.46
CA ASP A 131 4.55 5.02 -4.88
C ASP A 131 5.94 4.93 -5.54
N LYS A 132 6.96 5.48 -4.88
CA LYS A 132 8.36 5.41 -5.35
C LYS A 132 8.87 3.98 -5.45
N PHE A 133 8.61 3.16 -4.43
CA PHE A 133 8.98 1.74 -4.42
C PHE A 133 8.28 0.98 -5.56
N PHE A 134 6.97 1.18 -5.73
CA PHE A 134 6.20 0.54 -6.80
C PHE A 134 6.73 0.94 -8.19
N HIS A 135 7.02 2.24 -8.38
CA HIS A 135 7.61 2.76 -9.61
C HIS A 135 8.96 2.07 -9.90
N LYS A 136 9.87 2.04 -8.93
CA LYS A 136 11.20 1.43 -9.08
C LYS A 136 11.13 -0.06 -9.39
N CYS A 137 10.22 -0.80 -8.75
CA CYS A 137 10.03 -2.22 -9.03
C CYS A 137 9.49 -2.44 -10.45
N THR A 138 8.60 -1.56 -10.91
CA THR A 138 8.07 -1.62 -12.28
C THR A 138 9.14 -1.26 -13.32
N GLU A 139 9.96 -0.24 -13.07
CA GLU A 139 11.10 0.15 -13.90
C GLU A 139 12.11 -1.00 -14.02
N LEU A 140 12.42 -1.68 -12.90
CA LEU A 140 13.30 -2.86 -12.91
C LEU A 140 12.72 -4.01 -13.73
N ALA A 141 11.42 -4.32 -13.57
CA ALA A 141 10.76 -5.37 -14.34
C ALA A 141 10.86 -5.10 -15.85
N ARG A 142 10.61 -3.85 -16.27
CA ARG A 142 10.73 -3.41 -17.65
C ARG A 142 12.16 -3.49 -18.17
N LYS A 143 13.14 -2.98 -17.41
CA LYS A 143 14.56 -3.04 -17.78
C LYS A 143 15.05 -4.48 -17.99
N LEU A 144 14.54 -5.43 -17.21
CA LEU A 144 14.86 -6.85 -17.34
C LEU A 144 13.99 -7.57 -18.39
N GLY A 145 12.95 -6.94 -18.93
CA GLY A 145 12.00 -7.56 -19.85
C GLY A 145 11.19 -8.70 -19.22
N ILE A 146 11.00 -8.68 -17.89
CA ILE A 146 10.32 -9.76 -17.15
C ILE A 146 8.91 -9.35 -16.70
N PRO A 147 8.00 -10.32 -16.51
CA PRO A 147 6.65 -10.04 -16.04
C PRO A 147 6.59 -9.31 -14.71
N ARG A 148 5.58 -8.45 -14.55
CA ARG A 148 5.23 -7.76 -13.30
C ARG A 148 3.85 -8.19 -12.82
N ILE A 149 3.80 -8.83 -11.66
CA ILE A 149 2.59 -9.26 -10.97
C ILE A 149 2.31 -8.28 -9.83
N TYR A 150 1.12 -7.71 -9.79
CA TYR A 150 0.68 -6.82 -8.71
C TYR A 150 -0.41 -7.49 -7.86
N LEU A 151 -0.22 -7.54 -6.54
CA LEU A 151 -1.20 -8.04 -5.58
C LEU A 151 -1.84 -6.85 -4.86
N SER A 152 -3.09 -6.57 -5.21
CA SER A 152 -3.80 -5.37 -4.81
C SER A 152 -4.62 -5.60 -3.54
N ALA A 153 -4.19 -4.96 -2.45
CA ALA A 153 -4.93 -4.85 -1.20
C ALA A 153 -4.69 -3.48 -0.55
N ASN A 154 -5.50 -2.47 -0.91
CA ASN A 154 -5.19 -1.07 -0.60
C ASN A 154 -6.42 -0.22 -0.25
N SER A 155 -6.15 1.03 0.12
CA SER A 155 -7.18 2.05 0.38
C SER A 155 -7.01 3.32 -0.47
N GLY A 156 -6.24 3.22 -1.56
CA GLY A 156 -5.92 4.36 -2.43
C GLY A 156 -4.83 5.26 -1.85
N ALA A 157 -4.77 6.50 -2.35
CA ALA A 157 -3.80 7.49 -1.90
C ALA A 157 -3.96 7.77 -0.41
N ARG A 158 -2.83 7.92 0.29
CA ARG A 158 -2.81 8.28 1.70
C ARG A 158 -3.38 9.69 1.87
N ILE A 159 -4.25 9.82 2.86
CA ILE A 159 -4.85 11.08 3.28
C ILE A 159 -4.51 11.26 4.75
N GLY A 160 -4.11 12.46 5.12
CA GLY A 160 -3.81 12.81 6.51
C GLY A 160 -4.08 14.28 6.80
N MET A 161 -3.96 14.64 8.06
CA MET A 161 -3.99 16.02 8.53
C MET A 161 -2.72 16.30 9.34
N ALA A 162 -2.39 17.57 9.52
CA ALA A 162 -1.32 18.01 10.41
C ALA A 162 -1.77 17.85 11.88
N ASP A 163 -1.79 16.61 12.37
CA ASP A 163 -2.27 16.26 13.72
C ASP A 163 -1.54 17.04 14.81
N GLU A 164 -0.26 17.37 14.58
CA GLU A 164 0.57 18.14 15.49
C GLU A 164 0.06 19.57 15.72
N LEU A 165 -0.76 20.11 14.80
CA LEU A 165 -1.33 21.46 14.93
C LEU A 165 -2.67 21.44 15.65
N ILE A 166 -3.44 20.34 15.59
CA ILE A 166 -4.82 20.27 16.10
C ILE A 166 -4.96 20.77 17.55
N PRO A 167 -4.11 20.39 18.52
CA PRO A 167 -4.25 20.83 19.91
C PRO A 167 -3.98 22.32 20.14
N TYR A 168 -3.41 23.02 19.15
CA TYR A 168 -2.94 24.40 19.26
C TYR A 168 -3.70 25.37 18.34
N LEU A 169 -4.68 24.87 17.59
CA LEU A 169 -5.56 25.69 16.78
C LEU A 169 -6.49 26.49 17.69
N ASN A 170 -6.47 27.82 17.52
CA ASN A 170 -7.42 28.72 18.15
C ASN A 170 -8.41 29.22 17.09
N VAL A 171 -9.62 29.54 17.54
CA VAL A 171 -10.73 29.99 16.69
C VAL A 171 -11.03 31.45 17.01
N ALA A 172 -10.99 32.32 16.00
CA ALA A 172 -11.46 33.69 16.14
C ALA A 172 -12.98 33.71 15.88
N TRP A 173 -13.77 33.58 16.94
CA TRP A 173 -15.24 33.57 16.84
C TRP A 173 -15.80 34.93 16.40
N ASN A 174 -16.97 34.92 15.76
CA ASN A 174 -17.72 36.16 15.50
C ASN A 174 -18.20 36.79 16.81
N ASP A 175 -18.70 35.94 17.72
CA ASP A 175 -19.05 36.26 19.10
C ASP A 175 -18.57 35.09 20.01
N PRO A 176 -17.58 35.29 20.88
CA PRO A 176 -17.09 34.24 21.77
C PRO A 176 -18.16 33.65 22.72
N ALA A 177 -19.22 34.42 23.03
CA ALA A 177 -20.33 33.94 23.84
C ALA A 177 -21.36 33.13 23.04
N LYS A 178 -21.31 33.18 21.70
CA LYS A 178 -22.24 32.50 20.77
C LYS A 178 -21.49 31.83 19.61
N PRO A 179 -20.77 30.71 19.84
CA PRO A 179 -20.01 30.01 18.80
C PRO A 179 -20.83 29.59 17.57
N GLU A 180 -22.14 29.40 17.72
CA GLU A 180 -23.08 29.09 16.64
C GLU A 180 -23.23 30.23 15.62
N ALA A 181 -22.85 31.47 15.98
CA ALA A 181 -22.77 32.59 15.06
C ALA A 181 -21.60 32.45 14.06
N GLY A 182 -20.79 31.39 14.18
CA GLY A 182 -19.67 31.08 13.31
C GLY A 182 -18.36 31.77 13.74
N PHE A 183 -17.35 31.62 12.90
CA PHE A 183 -15.99 32.10 13.16
C PHE A 183 -15.42 32.83 11.94
N LYS A 184 -14.42 33.68 12.17
CA LYS A 184 -13.70 34.49 11.18
C LYS A 184 -12.53 33.71 10.58
N TYR A 185 -11.68 33.13 11.42
CA TYR A 185 -10.47 32.41 11.01
C TYR A 185 -9.91 31.51 12.11
N LEU A 186 -8.95 30.65 11.74
CA LEU A 186 -8.12 29.89 12.67
C LEU A 186 -6.76 30.57 12.84
N TYR A 187 -6.20 30.52 14.03
CA TYR A 187 -4.91 31.16 14.32
C TYR A 187 -4.10 30.37 15.36
N LEU A 188 -2.81 30.70 15.44
CA LEU A 188 -1.89 30.25 16.47
C LEU A 188 -1.54 31.42 17.39
N THR A 189 -1.25 31.13 18.66
CA THR A 189 -0.71 32.12 19.58
C THR A 189 0.76 32.43 19.25
N PRO A 190 1.26 33.63 19.60
CA PRO A 190 2.68 33.99 19.41
C PRO A 190 3.65 32.98 20.02
N GLU A 191 3.31 32.45 21.19
CA GLU A 191 4.09 31.46 21.93
C GLU A 191 4.28 30.16 21.15
N PHE A 192 3.20 29.63 20.57
CA PHE A 192 3.28 28.39 19.81
C PHE A 192 3.92 28.61 18.44
N LYS A 193 3.66 29.76 17.81
CA LYS A 193 4.31 30.11 16.54
C LYS A 193 5.82 30.20 16.69
N ALA A 194 6.33 30.81 17.76
CA ALA A 194 7.76 30.88 18.05
C ALA A 194 8.38 29.47 18.16
N LYS A 195 7.72 28.54 18.86
CA LYS A 195 8.16 27.14 18.97
C LYS A 195 8.20 26.40 17.62
N LEU A 196 7.30 26.71 16.70
CA LEU A 196 7.34 26.14 15.35
C LEU A 196 8.51 26.73 14.53
N ASP A 197 8.77 28.02 14.66
CA ASP A 197 9.86 28.69 13.95
C ASP A 197 11.25 28.22 14.38
N GLU A 198 11.43 27.86 15.65
CA GLU A 198 12.65 27.25 16.17
C GLU A 198 13.02 25.95 15.44
N ARG A 199 12.03 25.20 14.93
CA ARG A 199 12.26 23.96 14.19
C ARG A 199 12.80 24.19 12.79
N LYS A 200 12.81 25.44 12.29
CA LYS A 200 13.24 25.84 10.94
C LYS A 200 12.56 25.06 9.81
N LYS A 201 11.37 24.51 10.05
CA LYS A 201 10.54 23.82 9.07
C LYS A 201 9.31 24.66 8.77
N LYS A 202 8.91 24.71 7.49
CA LYS A 202 7.68 25.38 7.07
C LYS A 202 6.49 24.44 7.22
N GLU A 203 6.03 24.23 8.46
CA GLU A 203 4.90 23.34 8.79
C GLU A 203 3.54 24.06 8.66
N VAL A 204 3.54 25.39 8.78
CA VAL A 204 2.36 26.24 8.65
C VAL A 204 2.77 27.60 8.08
N ILE A 205 1.90 28.19 7.25
CA ILE A 205 2.03 29.56 6.76
C ILE A 205 1.01 30.41 7.51
N THR A 206 1.47 31.51 8.09
CA THR A 206 0.65 32.40 8.90
C THR A 206 0.88 33.86 8.56
N GLU A 207 -0.10 34.68 8.84
CA GLU A 207 -0.08 36.14 8.75
C GLU A 207 -0.28 36.72 10.16
N LEU A 208 0.56 37.68 10.57
CA LEU A 208 0.38 38.36 11.85
C LEU A 208 -0.77 39.36 11.74
N VAL A 209 -1.73 39.24 12.64
CA VAL A 209 -2.89 40.12 12.75
C VAL A 209 -3.02 40.58 14.20
N THR A 210 -3.31 41.86 14.41
CA THR A 210 -3.65 42.40 15.73
C THR A 210 -5.16 42.63 15.78
N GLU A 211 -5.87 41.92 16.64
CA GLU A 211 -7.31 42.05 16.83
C GLU A 211 -7.64 42.01 18.33
N ASP A 212 -8.52 42.89 18.80
CA ASP A 212 -8.89 43.02 20.22
C ASP A 212 -7.70 43.28 21.17
N GLY A 213 -6.61 43.86 20.66
CA GLY A 213 -5.37 44.09 21.42
C GLY A 213 -4.47 42.85 21.54
N GLU A 214 -4.85 41.72 20.93
CA GLU A 214 -4.07 40.48 20.92
C GLU A 214 -3.35 40.29 19.58
N GLU A 215 -2.11 39.84 19.63
CA GLU A 215 -1.39 39.36 18.46
C GLU A 215 -1.80 37.92 18.13
N ARG A 216 -2.28 37.71 16.91
CA ARG A 216 -2.77 36.42 16.41
C ARG A 216 -2.03 36.07 15.12
N TYR A 217 -1.50 34.86 15.04
CA TYR A 217 -0.91 34.33 13.80
C TYR A 217 -1.97 33.58 13.01
N LYS A 218 -2.73 34.33 12.20
CA LYS A 218 -3.79 33.78 11.35
C LYS A 218 -3.22 32.76 10.38
N ILE A 219 -3.80 31.57 10.33
CA ILE A 219 -3.34 30.49 9.46
C ILE A 219 -3.84 30.75 8.03
N THR A 220 -2.92 30.80 7.08
CA THR A 220 -3.23 30.96 5.65
C THR A 220 -3.05 29.65 4.88
N ALA A 221 -2.11 28.81 5.30
CA ALA A 221 -1.95 27.46 4.76
C ALA A 221 -1.38 26.50 5.81
N VAL A 222 -1.81 25.25 5.75
CA VAL A 222 -1.28 24.15 6.57
C VAL A 222 -0.50 23.22 5.65
N ILE A 223 0.79 22.99 5.99
CA ILE A 223 1.67 22.10 5.22
C ILE A 223 1.82 20.76 5.97
N GLY A 224 2.05 20.84 7.29
CA GLY A 224 2.28 19.69 8.16
C GLY A 224 3.75 19.29 8.26
N ALA A 225 4.09 18.65 9.37
CA ALA A 225 5.43 18.15 9.65
C ALA A 225 5.71 16.78 8.99
N LYS A 226 4.65 16.01 8.74
CA LYS A 226 4.69 14.68 8.13
C LYS A 226 4.50 14.78 6.62
N ASP A 227 5.20 13.93 5.89
CA ASP A 227 5.00 13.74 4.44
C ASP A 227 3.84 12.75 4.19
N GLY A 228 3.19 12.88 3.04
CA GLY A 228 2.12 11.97 2.61
C GLY A 228 0.74 12.28 3.20
N LEU A 229 0.42 13.56 3.36
CA LEU A 229 -0.87 14.05 3.84
C LEU A 229 -1.84 14.37 2.70
N GLY A 230 -1.34 14.73 1.51
CA GLY A 230 -2.20 15.16 0.40
C GLY A 230 -1.59 15.08 -1.00
N VAL A 231 -1.28 16.24 -1.59
CA VAL A 231 -0.99 16.39 -3.04
C VAL A 231 0.26 15.64 -3.49
N GLU A 232 1.21 15.43 -2.59
CA GLU A 232 2.39 14.59 -2.78
C GLU A 232 2.03 13.13 -3.07
N CYS A 233 0.98 12.58 -2.44
CA CYS A 233 0.44 11.25 -2.74
C CYS A 233 -0.27 11.22 -4.10
N LEU A 234 -0.91 12.33 -4.50
CA LEU A 234 -1.54 12.43 -5.82
C LEU A 234 -0.50 12.50 -6.94
N ARG A 235 0.62 13.20 -6.71
CA ARG A 235 1.78 13.20 -7.61
C ARG A 235 2.35 11.79 -7.73
N GLY A 236 2.55 11.09 -6.62
CA GLY A 236 3.01 9.70 -6.60
C GLY A 236 2.05 8.76 -7.33
N SER A 237 0.73 8.92 -7.14
CA SER A 237 -0.30 8.19 -7.88
C SER A 237 -0.18 8.40 -9.40
N GLY A 238 0.06 9.63 -9.85
CA GLY A 238 0.29 9.93 -11.26
C GLY A 238 1.56 9.26 -11.82
N LEU A 239 2.62 9.21 -11.02
CA LEU A 239 3.89 8.54 -11.37
C LEU A 239 3.66 7.05 -11.66
N ILE A 240 3.03 6.32 -10.74
CA ILE A 240 2.80 4.87 -10.87
C ILE A 240 1.74 4.53 -11.92
N ALA A 241 0.75 5.41 -12.14
CA ALA A 241 -0.21 5.27 -13.24
C ALA A 241 0.49 5.36 -14.60
N GLY A 242 1.29 6.41 -14.81
CA GLY A 242 2.04 6.60 -16.05
C GLY A 242 3.01 5.45 -16.31
N GLU A 243 3.70 4.97 -15.27
CA GLU A 243 4.64 3.86 -15.41
C GLU A 243 3.94 2.51 -15.64
N THR A 244 2.78 2.28 -15.03
CA THR A 244 1.99 1.06 -15.32
C THR A 244 1.44 1.07 -16.75
N SER A 245 1.03 2.24 -17.26
CA SER A 245 0.61 2.37 -18.66
C SER A 245 1.74 2.01 -19.62
N ARG A 246 2.98 2.44 -19.34
CA ARG A 246 4.16 2.05 -20.13
C ARG A 246 4.49 0.58 -19.98
N ALA A 247 4.41 0.04 -18.77
CA ALA A 247 4.70 -1.35 -18.49
C ALA A 247 3.76 -2.31 -19.24
N TYR A 248 2.49 -1.95 -19.44
CA TYR A 248 1.54 -2.78 -20.18
C TYR A 248 1.95 -3.01 -21.65
N GLU A 249 2.49 -1.99 -22.30
CA GLU A 249 2.95 -2.05 -23.69
C GLU A 249 4.32 -2.74 -23.84
N ASP A 250 5.05 -2.94 -22.73
CA ASP A 250 6.45 -3.38 -22.72
C ASP A 250 6.63 -4.81 -22.17
N ILE A 251 5.96 -5.12 -21.06
CA ILE A 251 6.08 -6.40 -20.35
C ILE A 251 4.72 -7.02 -20.03
N PHE A 252 4.73 -8.32 -19.69
CA PHE A 252 3.53 -8.96 -19.17
C PHE A 252 3.17 -8.37 -17.79
N THR A 253 2.06 -7.67 -17.73
CA THR A 253 1.45 -7.15 -16.49
C THR A 253 0.25 -7.99 -16.09
N ILE A 254 0.09 -8.34 -14.82
CA ILE A 254 -1.17 -8.89 -14.30
C ILE A 254 -1.41 -8.40 -12.88
N THR A 255 -2.66 -8.20 -12.51
CA THR A 255 -3.05 -7.78 -11.17
C THR A 255 -4.02 -8.79 -10.56
N LEU A 256 -3.76 -9.22 -9.32
CA LEU A 256 -4.70 -9.98 -8.50
C LEU A 256 -5.29 -9.06 -7.43
N VAL A 257 -6.60 -8.89 -7.43
CA VAL A 257 -7.33 -8.11 -6.41
C VAL A 257 -7.67 -9.05 -5.25
N THR A 258 -6.82 -9.05 -4.22
CA THR A 258 -6.88 -9.97 -3.07
C THR A 258 -7.61 -9.39 -1.86
N CYS A 259 -7.79 -8.07 -1.84
CA CYS A 259 -8.66 -7.33 -0.93
C CYS A 259 -9.31 -6.21 -1.75
N ARG A 260 -9.93 -5.21 -1.11
CA ARG A 260 -10.38 -4.00 -1.80
C ARG A 260 -9.23 -3.29 -2.54
N SER A 261 -9.56 -2.71 -3.70
CA SER A 261 -8.69 -1.82 -4.47
C SER A 261 -9.39 -0.49 -4.68
N VAL A 262 -8.79 0.61 -4.21
CA VAL A 262 -9.45 1.92 -4.13
C VAL A 262 -8.65 2.98 -4.88
N GLY A 263 -9.33 3.87 -5.61
CA GLY A 263 -8.72 5.05 -6.23
C GLY A 263 -7.60 4.68 -7.20
N ILE A 264 -6.36 5.10 -6.91
CA ILE A 264 -5.19 4.72 -7.72
C ILE A 264 -5.02 3.20 -7.84
N GLY A 265 -5.37 2.42 -6.81
CA GLY A 265 -5.37 0.96 -6.88
C GLY A 265 -6.28 0.43 -8.00
N ALA A 266 -7.50 0.98 -8.11
CA ALA A 266 -8.44 0.61 -9.17
C ALA A 266 -7.91 1.02 -10.57
N TYR A 267 -7.28 2.18 -10.68
CA TYR A 267 -6.60 2.58 -11.92
C TYR A 267 -5.45 1.66 -12.28
N LEU A 268 -4.60 1.24 -11.32
CA LEU A 268 -3.52 0.30 -11.56
C LEU A 268 -4.02 -1.06 -12.05
N VAL A 269 -5.15 -1.53 -11.50
CA VAL A 269 -5.82 -2.75 -12.00
C VAL A 269 -6.19 -2.56 -13.47
N ARG A 270 -6.85 -1.44 -13.82
CA ARG A 270 -7.27 -1.17 -15.20
C ARG A 270 -6.09 -0.97 -16.16
N LEU A 271 -5.09 -0.18 -15.77
CA LEU A 271 -3.91 0.15 -16.58
C LEU A 271 -3.02 -1.09 -16.79
N GLY A 272 -2.97 -2.00 -15.82
CA GLY A 272 -2.33 -3.31 -15.97
C GLY A 272 -3.07 -4.28 -16.90
N GLN A 273 -4.31 -3.95 -17.29
CA GLN A 273 -5.22 -4.64 -18.20
C GLN A 273 -5.66 -6.06 -17.79
N ARG A 274 -4.71 -6.97 -17.58
CA ARG A 274 -5.00 -8.33 -17.13
C ARG A 274 -5.24 -8.32 -15.63
N ALA A 275 -6.47 -8.66 -15.23
CA ALA A 275 -6.88 -8.63 -13.84
C ALA A 275 -7.61 -9.93 -13.46
N ILE A 276 -7.34 -10.42 -12.25
CA ILE A 276 -8.11 -11.48 -11.60
C ILE A 276 -8.69 -10.85 -10.33
N GLN A 277 -10.00 -10.93 -10.17
CA GLN A 277 -10.70 -10.40 -9.01
C GLN A 277 -11.18 -11.56 -8.14
N VAL A 278 -10.72 -11.61 -6.89
CA VAL A 278 -11.25 -12.57 -5.91
C VAL A 278 -12.69 -12.15 -5.58
N GLU A 279 -13.60 -13.12 -5.56
CA GLU A 279 -15.00 -12.87 -5.19
C GLU A 279 -15.09 -12.15 -3.83
N GLY A 280 -16.02 -11.20 -3.73
CA GLY A 280 -16.19 -10.39 -2.52
C GLY A 280 -15.12 -9.29 -2.32
N GLN A 281 -14.18 -9.11 -3.25
CA GLN A 281 -13.15 -8.06 -3.17
C GLN A 281 -13.42 -6.93 -4.17
N PRO A 282 -13.84 -5.73 -3.72
CA PRO A 282 -14.31 -4.69 -4.62
C PRO A 282 -13.16 -3.88 -5.27
N ILE A 283 -13.36 -3.47 -6.52
CA ILE A 283 -12.54 -2.49 -7.25
C ILE A 283 -13.34 -1.19 -7.39
N ILE A 284 -13.00 -0.15 -6.63
CA ILE A 284 -13.83 1.06 -6.54
C ILE A 284 -12.99 2.34 -6.61
N LEU A 285 -13.59 3.45 -7.07
CA LEU A 285 -12.96 4.77 -6.96
C LEU A 285 -13.29 5.45 -5.64
N THR A 286 -14.51 5.29 -5.16
CA THR A 286 -15.02 5.92 -3.95
C THR A 286 -15.95 4.94 -3.24
N GLY A 287 -15.85 4.87 -1.91
CA GLY A 287 -16.68 3.96 -1.12
C GLY A 287 -18.16 4.39 -1.10
N ALA A 288 -19.05 3.40 -1.01
CA ALA A 288 -20.50 3.59 -0.88
C ALA A 288 -20.88 4.59 0.24
N PRO A 289 -20.27 4.57 1.45
CA PRO A 289 -20.60 5.55 2.48
C PRO A 289 -20.31 7.00 2.08
N ALA A 290 -19.21 7.23 1.35
CA ALA A 290 -18.84 8.56 0.89
C ALA A 290 -19.78 9.05 -0.22
N ILE A 291 -20.18 8.17 -1.13
CA ILE A 291 -21.16 8.49 -2.19
C ILE A 291 -22.54 8.79 -1.57
N ASN A 292 -23.00 7.99 -0.61
CA ASN A 292 -24.26 8.24 0.08
C ASN A 292 -24.26 9.60 0.78
N LYS A 293 -23.14 9.95 1.45
CA LYS A 293 -22.98 11.27 2.09
C LYS A 293 -23.02 12.41 1.06
N LEU A 294 -22.39 12.24 -0.10
CA LEU A 294 -22.44 13.20 -1.20
C LEU A 294 -23.88 13.38 -1.74
N LEU A 295 -24.64 12.29 -1.84
CA LEU A 295 -26.00 12.29 -2.35
C LEU A 295 -27.06 12.67 -1.31
N GLY A 296 -26.68 12.79 -0.04
CA GLY A 296 -27.60 13.08 1.07
C GLY A 296 -28.62 11.98 1.36
N ARG A 297 -28.41 10.76 0.87
CA ARG A 297 -29.31 9.61 1.05
C ARG A 297 -28.57 8.28 0.91
N GLU A 298 -29.11 7.22 1.49
CA GLU A 298 -28.57 5.87 1.40
C GLU A 298 -28.95 5.20 0.07
N VAL A 299 -28.13 5.42 -0.97
CA VAL A 299 -28.32 4.80 -2.30
C VAL A 299 -27.67 3.42 -2.38
N TYR A 300 -26.45 3.29 -1.85
CA TYR A 300 -25.68 2.07 -1.92
C TYR A 300 -25.53 1.44 -0.54
N THR A 301 -25.75 0.13 -0.44
CA THR A 301 -25.62 -0.62 0.81
C THR A 301 -24.24 -1.25 0.99
N SER A 302 -23.49 -1.41 -0.11
CA SER A 302 -22.17 -2.06 -0.08
C SER A 302 -21.26 -1.57 -1.20
N ASN A 303 -19.95 -1.60 -0.95
CA ASN A 303 -18.93 -1.38 -1.99
C ASN A 303 -18.99 -2.45 -3.10
N LEU A 304 -19.54 -3.63 -2.81
CA LEU A 304 -19.72 -4.66 -3.82
C LEU A 304 -20.69 -4.22 -4.92
N GLN A 305 -21.71 -3.42 -4.61
CA GLN A 305 -22.62 -2.88 -5.64
C GLN A 305 -21.90 -1.97 -6.65
N LEU A 306 -20.79 -1.34 -6.22
CA LEU A 306 -20.03 -0.39 -7.03
C LEU A 306 -18.92 -1.06 -7.84
N GLY A 307 -18.38 -2.18 -7.36
CA GLY A 307 -17.17 -2.76 -7.93
C GLY A 307 -16.92 -4.23 -7.59
N GLY A 308 -17.97 -4.97 -7.25
CA GLY A 308 -17.93 -6.42 -7.12
C GLY A 308 -17.79 -7.13 -8.48
N THR A 309 -17.83 -8.46 -8.47
CA THR A 309 -17.60 -9.30 -9.67
C THR A 309 -18.83 -9.45 -10.58
N GLN A 310 -20.00 -8.97 -10.15
CA GLN A 310 -21.29 -9.15 -10.83
C GLN A 310 -21.48 -8.31 -12.11
#